data_AF-A0A2N5Z283-F1
#
_entry.id   AF-A0A2N5Z283-F1
#
_cell.length_a   1.000
_cell.length_b   1.000
_cell.length_c   1.000
_cell.angle_alpha   90.00
_cell.angle_beta   90.00
_cell.angle_gamma   90.00
#
_symmetry.space_group_name_H-M   'P 1'
#
loop_
_entity.id
_entity.type
_entity.pdbx_description
1 polymer ?
#
loop_
_entity_poly.entity_id
_entity_poly.type
_entity_poly.pdbx_seq_one_letter_code
_entity_poly.pdbx_strand_id
1 'polypeptide(L)' 'MARILAIDYGRKRTGIAVTDPQKIIASGLTTIPSHEVMSFLKKYF' A
#
# COMPACT_ATOMS: atom_id res chain seq x y z
N MET A 1 -0.78 0.60 17.02
CA MET A 1 -2.16 0.50 16.49
C MET A 1 -2.09 -0.09 15.09
N ALA A 2 -2.89 -1.10 14.75
CA ALA A 2 -2.86 -1.73 13.42
C ALA A 2 -3.60 -0.88 12.38
N ARG A 3 -2.96 -0.59 11.24
CA ARG A 3 -3.58 0.01 10.05
C ARG A 3 -3.93 -1.08 9.04
N ILE A 4 -4.93 -0.85 8.19
CA ILE A 4 -5.22 -1.72 7.04
C ILE A 4 -4.43 -1.19 5.84
N LEU A 5 -3.75 -2.08 5.12
CA LEU A 5 -3.04 -1.80 3.87
C LEU A 5 -3.92 -2.26 2.70
N ALA A 6 -4.19 -1.37 1.76
CA ALA A 6 -4.86 -1.69 0.50
C ALA A 6 -3.85 -1.71 -0.65
N ILE A 7 -4.00 -2.67 -1.55
CA ILE A 7 -3.15 -2.87 -2.72
C ILE A 7 -4.04 -2.88 -3.97
N ASP A 8 -3.82 -1.92 -4.85
CA ASP A 8 -4.41 -1.86 -6.18
C ASP A 8 -3.38 -2.39 -7.20
N TYR A 9 -3.45 -3.69 -7.50
CA TYR A 9 -2.43 -4.38 -8.29
C TYR A 9 -2.71 -4.29 -9.80
N GLY A 10 -2.08 -3.32 -10.46
CA GLY A 10 -2.08 -3.19 -11.92
C GLY A 10 -0.93 -3.92 -12.61
N ARG A 11 -0.97 -3.99 -13.94
CA ARG A 11 0.08 -4.64 -14.77
C ARG A 11 1.41 -3.89 -14.80
N LYS A 12 1.38 -2.54 -14.80
CA LYS A 12 2.59 -1.68 -14.87
C LYS A 12 2.95 -1.07 -13.53
N ARG A 13 1.93 -0.63 -12.78
CA ARG A 13 2.06 0.05 -11.49
C ARG A 13 1.07 -0.53 -10.51
N THR A 14 1.41 -0.43 -9.23
CA THR A 14 0.57 -0.82 -8.10
C THR A 14 0.38 0.37 -7.18
N GLY A 15 -0.87 0.72 -6.93
CA GLY A 15 -1.24 1.72 -5.93
C GLY A 15 -1.26 1.10 -4.54
N ILE A 16 -0.80 1.85 -3.54
CA ILE A 16 -0.78 1.42 -2.15
C ILE A 16 -1.43 2.52 -1.31
N ALA A 17 -2.37 2.14 -0.46
CA ALA A 17 -3.04 3.04 0.48
C ALA A 17 -3.07 2.41 1.88
N VAL A 18 -3.13 3.25 2.91
CA VAL A 18 -3.27 2.81 4.30
C VAL A 18 -4.40 3.54 4.99
N THR A 19 -5.04 2.89 5.94
CA THR A 19 -6.01 3.56 6.80
C THR A 19 -5.34 4.36 7.91
N ASP A 20 -6.04 5.35 8.45
CA ASP A 20 -5.69 5.94 9.73
C ASP A 20 -5.78 4.90 10.89
N PRO A 21 -5.26 5.19 12.09
CA PRO A 21 -5.26 4.25 13.22
C PRO A 21 -6.64 3.76 13.68
N GLN A 22 -7.71 4.52 13.44
CA GLN A 22 -9.09 4.14 13.76
C GLN A 22 -9.77 3.38 12.63
N LYS A 23 -9.11 3.22 11.47
CA LYS A 23 -9.60 2.50 10.28
C LYS A 23 -10.83 3.16 9.63
N ILE A 24 -10.91 4.49 9.67
CA ILE A 24 -12.04 5.28 9.16
C ILE A 24 -11.71 5.83 7.77
N ILE A 25 -10.50 6.34 7.56
CA ILE A 25 -10.09 7.05 6.34
C ILE A 25 -8.92 6.31 5.70
N ALA A 26 -9.10 5.86 4.46
CA ALA A 26 -8.01 5.38 3.61
C ALA A 26 -7.33 6.56 2.90
N SER A 27 -6.01 6.65 2.99
CA SER A 27 -5.19 7.66 2.30
C SER A 27 -4.15 6.99 1.42
N GLY A 28 -3.88 7.59 0.26
CA GLY A 28 -2.83 7.12 -0.65
C GLY A 28 -1.46 7.19 0.01
N LEU A 29 -0.72 6.10 -0.01
CA LEU A 29 0.64 6.00 0.53
C LEU A 29 1.67 6.20 -0.58
N THR A 30 1.56 5.43 -1.67
CA THR A 30 2.47 5.53 -2.81
C THR A 30 1.90 4.82 -4.05
N THR A 31 2.54 4.99 -5.19
CA THR A 31 2.35 4.17 -6.39
C THR A 31 3.71 3.81 -6.95
N ILE A 32 3.98 2.51 -7.14
CA ILE A 32 5.29 1.99 -7.56
C ILE A 32 5.13 1.05 -8.76
N PRO A 33 6.19 0.74 -9.52
CA PRO A 33 6.17 -0.32 -10.53
C PRO A 33 5.75 -1.67 -9.91
N SER A 34 4.87 -2.42 -10.58
CA SER A 34 4.27 -3.63 -9.99
C SER A 34 5.28 -4.71 -9.61
N HIS A 35 6.42 -4.76 -10.30
CA HIS A 35 7.49 -5.73 -10.02
C HIS A 35 8.30 -5.39 -8.76
N GLU A 36 8.19 -4.18 -8.23
CA GLU A 36 8.88 -3.73 -7.01
C GLU A 36 8.04 -3.94 -5.74
N VAL A 37 6.75 -4.29 -5.87
CA VAL A 37 5.80 -4.37 -4.74
C VAL A 37 6.28 -5.29 -3.64
N MET A 38 6.81 -6.47 -3.96
CA MET A 38 7.29 -7.40 -2.94
C MET A 38 8.50 -6.85 -2.18
N SER A 39 9.38 -6.10 -2.85
CA SER A 39 10.51 -5.43 -2.21
C SER A 39 10.02 -4.32 -1.27
N PHE A 40 9.05 -3.52 -1.73
CA PHE A 40 8.41 -2.51 -0.91
C PHE A 40 7.78 -3.11 0.34
N LEU A 41 6.95 -4.17 0.21
CA LEU A 41 6.28 -4.79 1.35
C LEU A 41 7.27 -5.36 2.37
N LYS A 42 8.35 -6.01 1.91
CA LYS A 42 9.41 -6.53 2.80
C LYS A 42 10.17 -5.43 3.56
N LYS A 43 10.25 -4.22 2.99
CA LYS A 43 10.88 -3.06 3.65
C LYS A 43 9.90 -2.34 4.58
N TYR A 44 8.61 -2.42 4.27
CA TYR A 44 7.56 -1.69 4.97
C TYR A 44 7.10 -2.38 6.26
N PHE A 45 7.22 -3.70 6.33
CA PHE A 45 6.97 -4.53 7.52
C PHE A 45 8.28 -4.97 8.17
#